data_AF-A0A7Y2JBX7-F1
#
_entry.id   AF-A0A7Y2JBX7-F1
#
_cell.length_a   1.000
_cell.length_b   1.000
_cell.length_c   1.000
_cell.angle_alpha   90.00
_cell.angle_beta   90.00
_cell.angle_gamma   90.00
#
_symmetry.space_group_name_H-M   'P 1'
#
loop_
_entity.id
_entity.type
_entity.pdbx_description
1 polymer ?
#
loop_
_entity_poly.entity_id
_entity_poly.type
_entity_poly.pdbx_seq_one_letter_code
_entity_poly.pdbx_strand_id
1 'polypeptide(L)' 'GERDNMHLSVVENRLILVVIFDQRSSVGLVRLRVRRASEDLARILKSVAETARGEEEGEGVIEELTEADIETLFK' A
#
# COMPACT_ATOMS: atom_id res chain seq x y z
N GLY A 1 18.13 13.44 -1.72
CA GLY A 1 18.81 14.73 -1.87
C GLY A 1 19.85 14.86 -0.78
N GLU A 2 21.05 15.34 -1.14
CA GLU A 2 22.33 15.55 -0.38
C GLU A 2 22.64 14.70 0.87
N ARG A 3 21.69 14.39 1.75
CA ARG A 3 21.82 13.55 2.95
C ARG A 3 20.99 12.26 2.90
N ASP A 4 19.87 12.27 2.19
CA ASP A 4 18.92 11.16 2.14
C ASP A 4 18.78 10.57 0.73
N ASN A 5 18.64 9.26 0.67
CA ASN A 5 18.40 8.47 -0.52
C ASN A 5 16.97 7.94 -0.49
N MET A 6 16.39 7.77 -1.67
CA MET A 6 15.04 7.20 -1.81
C MET A 6 15.11 5.93 -2.66
N HIS A 7 14.49 4.86 -2.17
CA HIS A 7 14.26 3.65 -2.93
C HIS A 7 12.76 3.49 -3.17
N LEU A 8 12.38 3.39 -4.44
CA LEU A 8 11.01 3.15 -4.86
C LEU A 8 10.89 1.73 -5.43
N SER A 9 9.88 1.00 -4.98
CA SER A 9 9.54 -0.32 -5.48
C SER A 9 8.05 -0.43 -5.70
N VAL A 10 7.63 -1.00 -6.82
CA VAL A 10 6.24 -1.38 -7.04
C VAL A 10 6.04 -2.79 -6.49
N VAL A 11 4.99 -2.98 -5.68
CA VAL A 11 4.64 -4.28 -5.09
C VAL A 11 3.30 -4.73 -5.67
N GLU A 12 3.31 -5.91 -6.30
CA GLU A 12 2.13 -6.57 -6.92
C GLU A 12 1.31 -5.66 -7.85
N ASN A 13 1.95 -4.67 -8.49
CA ASN A 13 1.31 -3.70 -9.38
C ASN A 13 0.15 -2.91 -8.73
N ARG A 14 0.10 -2.87 -7.39
CA ARG A 14 -0.98 -2.25 -6.61
C ARG A 14 -0.49 -1.17 -5.66
N LEU A 15 0.72 -1.32 -5.11
CA LEU A 15 1.31 -0.37 -4.17
C LEU A 15 2.69 0.10 -4.63
N ILE A 16 3.04 1.33 -4.25
CA ILE A 16 4.40 1.85 -4.33
C ILE A 16 4.96 1.90 -2.92
N LEU A 17 5.98 1.08 -2.65
CA LEU A 17 6.76 1.14 -1.41
C LEU A 17 7.90 2.13 -1.58
N VAL A 18 7.85 3.22 -0.82
CA VAL A 18 8.89 4.24 -0.76
C VAL A 18 9.67 4.08 0.54
N VAL A 19 10.99 3.92 0.42
CA VAL A 19 11.91 3.87 1.57
C VAL A 19 12.90 5.02 1.48
N ILE A 20 12.94 5.83 2.53
CA ILE A 20 13.89 6.93 2.69
C ILE A 20 14.97 6.46 3.67
N PHE A 21 16.25 6.65 3.31
CA PHE A 21 17.38 6.21 4.12
C PHE A 21 18.57 7.15 3.96
N ASP A 22 19.34 7.32 5.03
CA ASP A 22 20.52 8.19 5.02
C ASP A 22 21.77 7.49 4.45
N GLN A 23 22.89 8.22 4.35
CA GLN A 23 24.17 7.70 3.86
C GLN A 23 24.82 6.64 4.78
N ARG A 24 24.34 6.45 6.02
CA ARG A 24 24.84 5.42 6.93
C ARG A 24 24.30 4.04 6.57
N SER A 25 23.24 4.00 5.76
CA SER A 25 22.60 2.79 5.28
C SER A 25 23.12 2.43 3.88
N SER A 26 23.73 1.26 3.73
CA SER A 26 24.23 0.85 2.42
C SER A 26 23.09 0.46 1.48
N VAL A 27 23.18 0.91 0.22
CA VAL A 27 22.15 0.65 -0.82
C VAL A 27 21.88 -0.84 -1.00
N GLY A 28 22.92 -1.69 -0.94
CA GLY A 28 22.77 -3.13 -1.05
C GLY A 28 21.95 -3.74 0.09
N LEU A 29 22.18 -3.29 1.33
CA LEU A 29 21.43 -3.74 2.50
C LEU A 29 19.99 -3.22 2.50
N VAL A 30 19.76 -2.00 2.01
CA VAL A 30 18.42 -1.45 1.82
C VAL A 30 17.66 -2.28 0.79
N ARG A 31 18.25 -2.54 -0.39
CA ARG A 31 17.63 -3.38 -1.43
C ARG A 31 17.31 -4.79 -0.93
N LEU A 32 18.19 -5.39 -0.14
CA LEU A 32 17.96 -6.71 0.44
C LEU A 32 16.75 -6.71 1.40
N ARG A 33 16.67 -5.70 2.28
CA ARG A 33 15.55 -5.55 3.21
C ARG A 33 14.24 -5.25 2.50
N VAL A 34 14.27 -4.35 1.52
CA VAL A 34 13.10 -4.01 0.70
C VAL A 34 12.58 -5.25 -0.01
N ARG A 35 13.44 -6.05 -0.66
CA ARG A 35 13.02 -7.28 -1.33
C ARG A 35 12.25 -8.21 -0.38
N ARG A 36 12.81 -8.48 0.81
CA ARG A 36 12.15 -9.34 1.79
C ARG A 36 10.80 -8.76 2.24
N ALA A 37 10.75 -7.47 2.56
CA ALA A 37 9.52 -6.81 2.96
C ALA A 37 8.47 -6.79 1.84
N SER A 38 8.89 -6.61 0.58
CA SER A 38 8.00 -6.66 -0.59
C SER A 38 7.40 -8.05 -0.78
N GLU A 39 8.16 -9.12 -0.56
CA GLU A 39 7.64 -10.50 -0.61
C GLU A 39 6.61 -10.76 0.49
N ASP A 40 6.84 -10.25 1.70
CA ASP A 40 5.88 -10.34 2.81
C ASP A 40 4.60 -9.52 2.53
N LEU A 41 4.76 -8.29 2.04
CA LEU A 41 3.64 -7.43 1.64
C LEU A 41 2.82 -8.05 0.51
N ALA A 42 3.47 -8.64 -0.50
CA ALA A 42 2.77 -9.33 -1.58
C ALA A 42 1.84 -10.44 -1.07
N ARG A 43 2.30 -11.23 -0.08
CA ARG A 43 1.49 -12.27 0.56
C ARG A 43 0.27 -11.69 1.28
N ILE A 44 0.47 -10.62 2.06
CA ILE A 44 -0.62 -9.95 2.78
C ILE A 44 -1.63 -9.34 1.81
N LEU A 45 -1.18 -8.66 0.75
CA LEU A 45 -2.07 -8.06 -0.24
C LEU A 45 -2.89 -9.11 -0.98
N LYS A 46 -2.30 -10.28 -1.24
CA LYS A 46 -3.01 -11.40 -1.83
C LYS A 46 -4.11 -11.91 -0.89
N SER A 47 -3.81 -12.12 0.39
CA SER A 47 -4.82 -12.59 1.35
C SER A 47 -5.95 -11.57 1.54
N VAL A 48 -5.63 -10.27 1.64
CA VAL A 48 -6.63 -9.21 1.74
C VAL A 48 -7.54 -9.20 0.51
N ALA A 49 -6.98 -9.38 -0.68
CA ALA A 49 -7.76 -9.45 -1.91
C ALA A 49 -8.64 -10.70 -2.01
N GLU A 50 -8.20 -11.82 -1.42
CA GLU A 50 -9.01 -13.05 -1.32
C GLU A 50 -10.16 -12.86 -0.31
N THR A 51 -9.91 -12.24 0.84
CA THR A 51 -10.95 -11.91 1.82
C THR A 51 -11.98 -10.95 1.27
N ALA A 52 -11.55 -9.86 0.63
CA ALA A 52 -12.46 -8.87 0.04
C ALA A 52 -13.39 -9.49 -1.02
N ARG A 53 -12.88 -10.45 -1.82
CA ARG A 53 -13.72 -11.20 -2.77
C ARG A 53 -14.71 -12.14 -2.09
N GLY A 54 -14.38 -12.67 -0.92
CA GLY A 54 -15.30 -13.49 -0.12
C GLY A 54 -16.39 -12.65 0.57
N GLU A 55 -16.12 -11.37 0.82
CA GLU A 55 -17.08 -10.41 1.38
C GLU A 55 -18.01 -9.82 0.30
N GLU A 56 -17.67 -9.90 -0.99
CA GLU A 56 -18.57 -9.51 -2.09
C GLU A 56 -19.84 -10.40 -2.20
N GLU A 57 -19.87 -11.58 -1.56
CA GLU A 57 -21.08 -12.42 -1.46
C GLU A 57 -22.00 -12.05 -0.27
N GLY A 58 -21.58 -11.13 0.61
CA GLY A 58 -22.35 -10.70 1.77
C GLY A 58 -22.34 -9.19 1.92
N GLU A 59 -23.39 -8.54 1.39
CA GLU A 59 -23.77 -7.14 1.66
C GLU A 59 -22.57 -6.19 1.82
N GLY A 60 -22.04 -5.73 0.69
CA GLY A 60 -21.26 -4.50 0.67
C GLY A 60 -22.09 -3.41 1.34
N VAL A 61 -21.67 -3.01 2.54
CA VAL A 61 -22.11 -1.80 3.26
C VAL A 61 -21.55 -0.60 2.50
N ILE A 62 -21.98 -0.45 1.25
CA ILE A 62 -22.16 0.85 0.66
C ILE A 62 -23.61 1.13 1.01
N GLU A 63 -23.83 1.69 2.21
CA GLU A 63 -25.03 2.49 2.41
C GLU A 63 -25.16 3.38 1.17
N GLU A 64 -26.32 3.35 0.53
CA GLU A 64 -26.62 4.08 -0.69
C GLU A 64 -26.34 5.57 -0.44
N LEU A 65 -25.10 6.01 -0.67
CA LEU A 65 -24.64 7.37 -0.38
C LEU A 65 -25.56 8.32 -1.11
N THR A 66 -26.32 9.12 -0.35
CA THR A 66 -27.27 10.04 -0.95
C THR A 66 -26.54 11.29 -1.43
N GLU A 67 -27.14 12.02 -2.36
CA GLU A 67 -26.61 13.30 -2.83
C GLU A 67 -26.41 14.32 -1.68
N ALA A 68 -27.22 14.22 -0.62
CA ALA A 68 -27.11 15.05 0.57
C ALA A 68 -25.85 14.75 1.42
N ASP A 69 -25.39 13.49 1.45
CA ASP A 69 -24.17 13.10 2.16
C ASP A 69 -22.92 13.65 1.45
N ILE A 70 -22.96 13.69 0.12
CA ILE A 70 -21.90 14.29 -0.71
C ILE A 70 -21.76 15.79 -0.41
N GLU A 71 -22.86 16.54 -0.37
CA GLU A 71 -22.83 17.99 -0.11
C GLU A 71 -22.23 18.33 1.27
N THR A 72 -22.41 17.46 2.27
CA THR A 72 -21.89 17.66 3.62
C THR A 72 -20.36 17.55 3.69
N LEU A 73 -19.72 16.77 2.81
CA LEU A 73 -18.26 16.62 2.76
C LEU A 73 -17.52 17.85 2.21
N PHE A 74 -18.22 18.74 1.49
CA PHE A 74 -17.62 19.89 0.81
C PHE A 74 -17.96 21.25 1.45
N LYS A 75 -18.61 21.27 2.63
CA LYS A 75 -18.83 22.47 3.46
C LYS A 75 -17.79 22.59 4.57
#